data_AF-A0A960XG80-F1
#
_entry.id   AF-A0A960XG80-F1
#
_cell.length_a   1.000
_cell.length_b   1.000
_cell.length_c   1.000
_cell.angle_alpha   90.00
_cell.angle_beta   90.00
_cell.angle_gamma   90.00
#
_symmetry.space_group_name_H-M   'P 1'
#
loop_
_entity.id
_entity.type
_entity.pdbx_description
1 polymer ?
#
loop_
_entity_poly.entity_id
_entity_poly.type
_entity_poly.pdbx_seq_one_letter_code
_entity_poly.pdbx_strand_id
1 'polypeptide(L)'
;MAAKSKASLNISLNGDFNLRIFEVTQNGALLFTDLLSPFSGLYHFFRDGETMVSYETELELISKIRYYSEHPEIAAQIAASGKAVTCSQFDLKARRSEFFNLLNGSTSTNAFKLSDEPRCQIRSSSPENKNATLRRIQIYEIIQEIHRTCENPNVVLTSQVSPFVATDLADLPRLNQFYATDAARYGEMIHPIATRMKVENLSRIEPYLLEKQAIDTLITTQKELTDLLPTFQSAHPNICVWDYHKNNQILVEMMKDHGYQHSSEDSPGLFVTRAWSKSSHHPSTIKSKTEDMASLQGLLHTGC
;
A
#
# COMPACT_ATOMS: atom_id res chain seq x y z
N MET A 1 -1.82 -7.47 33.45
CA MET A 1 -1.52 -6.06 33.81
C MET A 1 -2.20 -5.18 32.80
N ALA A 2 -3.13 -4.31 33.19
CA ALA A 2 -3.70 -3.32 32.28
C ALA A 2 -2.68 -2.18 32.07
N ALA A 3 -2.47 -1.77 30.82
CA ALA A 3 -1.64 -0.61 30.49
C ALA A 3 -2.16 0.64 31.24
N LYS A 4 -1.26 1.42 31.85
CA LYS A 4 -1.63 2.60 32.68
C LYS A 4 -1.93 3.87 31.87
N SER A 5 -1.64 3.87 30.57
CA SER A 5 -1.77 5.05 29.72
C SER A 5 -3.25 5.35 29.43
N LYS A 6 -3.68 6.60 29.65
CA LYS A 6 -5.04 7.07 29.32
C LYS A 6 -5.24 7.28 27.82
N ALA A 7 -4.15 7.51 27.10
CA ALA A 7 -4.12 7.65 25.66
C ALA A 7 -2.85 7.03 25.08
N SER A 8 -2.87 6.69 23.79
CA SER A 8 -1.73 6.16 23.05
C SER A 8 -1.73 6.69 21.62
N LEU A 9 -0.53 6.82 21.06
CA LEU A 9 -0.30 7.27 19.69
C LEU A 9 0.00 6.07 18.79
N ASN A 10 -0.67 6.03 17.65
CA ASN A 10 -0.33 5.25 16.48
C ASN A 10 0.11 6.21 15.37
N ILE A 11 1.24 5.89 14.74
CA ILE A 11 1.68 6.52 13.50
C ILE A 11 1.81 5.36 12.54
N SER A 12 0.93 5.31 11.54
CA SER A 12 0.93 4.23 10.58
C SER A 12 2.18 4.29 9.70
N LEU A 13 2.61 3.12 9.24
CA LEU A 13 3.53 3.05 8.11
C LEU A 13 2.66 3.16 6.85
N ASN A 14 2.77 4.26 6.10
CA ASN A 14 2.12 4.42 4.79
C ASN A 14 0.59 4.23 4.76
N GLY A 15 -0.13 4.58 5.82
CA GLY A 15 -1.59 4.46 5.85
C GLY A 15 -2.10 3.09 6.32
N ASP A 16 -1.23 2.23 6.85
CA ASP A 16 -1.57 0.86 7.23
C ASP A 16 -2.54 0.78 8.42
N PHE A 17 -3.62 0.01 8.24
CA PHE A 17 -4.46 -0.47 9.34
C PHE A 17 -3.75 -1.61 10.09
N ASN A 18 -2.97 -1.23 11.10
CA ASN A 18 -2.06 -2.13 11.79
C ASN A 18 -2.56 -2.60 13.18
N LEU A 19 -1.82 -3.53 13.79
CA LEU A 19 -2.21 -4.15 15.07
C LEU A 19 -2.28 -3.19 16.26
N ARG A 20 -1.51 -2.08 16.23
CA ARG A 20 -1.47 -1.11 17.33
C ARG A 20 -2.85 -0.53 17.63
N ILE A 21 -3.68 -0.37 16.60
CA ILE A 21 -5.03 0.15 16.74
C ILE A 21 -5.83 -0.76 17.69
N PHE A 22 -5.80 -2.07 17.46
CA PHE A 22 -6.50 -3.04 18.31
C PHE A 22 -5.89 -3.14 19.72
N GLU A 23 -4.56 -3.13 19.82
CA GLU A 23 -3.87 -3.20 21.12
C GLU A 23 -4.28 -2.05 22.04
N VAL A 24 -4.34 -0.83 21.50
CA VAL A 24 -4.69 0.37 22.26
C VAL A 24 -6.16 0.36 22.65
N THR A 25 -7.05 0.14 21.68
CA THR A 25 -8.50 0.21 21.91
C THR A 25 -9.00 -0.93 22.79
N GLN A 26 -8.47 -2.15 22.66
CA GLN A 26 -8.83 -3.28 23.52
C GLN A 26 -8.47 -3.03 24.99
N ASN A 27 -7.37 -2.31 25.25
CA ASN A 27 -6.98 -1.89 26.60
C ASN A 27 -7.84 -0.73 27.14
N GLY A 28 -8.64 -0.07 26.29
CA GLY A 28 -9.51 1.04 26.68
C GLY A 28 -8.79 2.37 26.85
N ALA A 29 -7.64 2.55 26.19
CA ALA A 29 -6.99 3.84 26.08
C ALA A 29 -7.53 4.61 24.87
N LEU A 30 -7.56 5.94 24.95
CA LEU A 30 -7.86 6.79 23.79
C LEU A 30 -6.78 6.60 22.73
N LEU A 31 -7.18 6.24 21.52
CA LEU A 31 -6.26 6.11 20.39
C LEU A 31 -6.19 7.42 19.61
N PHE A 32 -5.00 7.96 19.47
CA PHE A 32 -4.65 8.93 18.42
C PHE A 32 -4.01 8.17 17.27
N THR A 33 -4.49 8.36 16.05
CA THR A 33 -3.91 7.76 14.83
C THR A 33 -3.87 8.78 13.71
N ASP A 34 -2.91 8.67 12.82
CA ASP A 34 -2.89 9.45 11.59
C ASP A 34 -4.16 9.16 10.75
N LEU A 35 -4.59 10.15 9.96
CA LEU A 35 -5.70 9.99 9.02
C LEU A 35 -5.28 9.02 7.92
N LEU A 36 -5.91 7.85 7.88
CA LEU A 36 -5.62 6.82 6.88
C LEU A 36 -6.49 7.03 5.65
N SER A 37 -6.12 6.38 4.54
CA SER A 37 -7.00 6.29 3.38
C SER A 37 -8.38 5.71 3.79
N PRO A 38 -9.50 6.18 3.21
CA PRO A 38 -10.83 5.56 3.37
C PRO A 38 -10.84 4.04 3.14
N PHE A 39 -9.88 3.54 2.37
CA PHE A 39 -9.74 2.14 1.96
C PHE A 39 -8.81 1.30 2.83
N SER A 40 -8.18 1.90 3.84
CA SER A 40 -7.40 1.18 4.85
C SER A 40 -8.23 0.12 5.59
N GLY A 41 -9.57 0.20 5.49
CA GLY A 41 -10.51 -0.64 6.21
C GLY A 41 -10.77 -0.17 7.65
N LEU A 42 -10.02 0.84 8.13
CA LEU A 42 -10.17 1.41 9.46
C LEU A 42 -11.61 1.91 9.70
N TYR A 43 -12.13 2.66 8.73
CA TYR A 43 -13.42 3.36 8.86
C TYR A 43 -14.66 2.47 8.76
N HIS A 44 -14.50 1.18 8.44
CA HIS A 44 -15.58 0.21 8.56
C HIS A 44 -15.94 -0.07 10.03
N PHE A 45 -15.00 0.15 10.95
CA PHE A 45 -15.16 -0.20 12.36
C PHE A 45 -14.99 1.02 13.26
N PHE A 46 -14.04 1.90 12.94
CA PHE A 46 -13.65 3.03 13.78
C PHE A 46 -14.02 4.35 13.12
N ARG A 47 -14.62 5.24 13.90
CA ARG A 47 -15.00 6.61 13.51
C ARG A 47 -14.22 7.62 14.33
N ASP A 48 -13.72 8.64 13.63
CA ASP A 48 -13.03 9.78 14.24
C ASP A 48 -13.97 10.55 15.16
N GLY A 49 -13.48 10.98 16.32
CA GLY A 49 -14.25 11.66 17.36
C GLY A 49 -15.24 10.78 18.13
N GLU A 50 -15.50 9.55 17.69
CA GLU A 50 -16.46 8.64 18.33
C GLU A 50 -15.79 7.42 18.99
N THR A 51 -14.79 6.84 18.33
CA THR A 51 -14.13 5.58 18.77
C THR A 51 -12.60 5.67 18.80
N MET A 52 -12.05 6.65 18.09
CA MET A 52 -10.64 7.00 18.02
C MET A 52 -10.54 8.47 17.59
N VAL A 53 -9.33 9.04 17.61
CA VAL A 53 -9.06 10.40 17.17
C VAL A 53 -8.05 10.35 16.03
N SER A 54 -8.43 10.86 14.87
CA SER A 54 -7.54 10.96 13.71
C SER A 54 -6.72 12.27 13.72
N TYR A 55 -5.64 12.39 12.95
CA TYR A 55 -4.96 13.67 12.67
C TYR A 55 -4.23 13.61 11.33
N GLU A 56 -4.15 14.73 10.61
CA GLU A 56 -3.46 14.86 9.33
C GLU A 56 -2.05 15.44 9.50
N THR A 57 -1.88 16.34 10.48
CA THR A 57 -0.61 17.07 10.68
C THR A 57 -0.14 17.00 12.13
N GLU A 58 1.16 17.24 12.34
CA GLU A 58 1.74 17.32 13.68
C GLU A 58 1.08 18.43 14.53
N LEU A 59 0.80 19.59 13.93
CA LEU A 59 0.13 20.70 14.62
C LEU A 59 -1.29 20.33 15.06
N GLU A 60 -2.01 19.61 14.20
CA GLU A 60 -3.34 19.10 14.53
C GLU A 60 -3.27 18.06 15.66
N LEU A 61 -2.32 17.12 15.59
CA LEU A 61 -2.08 16.14 16.65
C LEU A 61 -1.83 16.83 18.00
N ILE A 62 -0.92 17.82 18.04
CA ILE A 62 -0.62 18.57 19.27
C ILE A 62 -1.88 19.26 19.80
N SER A 63 -2.66 19.88 18.91
CA SER A 63 -3.90 20.58 19.28
C SER A 63 -4.94 19.61 19.85
N LYS A 64 -5.13 18.45 19.21
CA LYS A 64 -6.04 17.40 19.67
C LYS A 64 -5.57 16.79 21.00
N ILE A 65 -4.27 16.53 21.18
CA ILE A 65 -3.72 16.05 22.46
C ILE A 65 -4.02 17.03 23.59
N ARG A 66 -3.80 18.34 23.38
CA ARG A 66 -4.11 19.37 24.38
C ARG A 66 -5.60 19.38 24.72
N TYR A 67 -6.44 19.44 23.69
CA TYR A 67 -7.90 19.44 23.85
C TYR A 67 -8.38 18.24 24.70
N TYR A 68 -8.02 17.01 24.34
CA TYR A 68 -8.48 15.82 25.06
C TYR A 68 -7.81 15.64 26.43
N SER A 69 -6.66 16.28 26.68
CA SER A 69 -6.05 16.32 28.02
C SER A 69 -6.82 17.25 28.97
N GLU A 70 -7.40 18.32 28.43
CA GLU A 70 -8.25 19.27 29.16
C GLU A 70 -9.71 18.78 29.31
N HIS A 71 -10.14 17.82 28.48
CA HIS A 71 -11.48 17.23 28.47
C HIS A 71 -11.44 15.71 28.71
N PRO A 72 -10.99 15.25 29.90
CA PRO A 72 -10.76 13.83 30.18
C PRO A 72 -12.02 12.97 30.13
N GLU A 73 -13.20 13.54 30.39
CA GLU A 73 -14.49 12.87 30.29
C GLU A 73 -14.84 12.51 28.84
N ILE A 74 -14.61 13.44 27.89
CA ILE A 74 -14.81 13.19 26.46
C ILE A 74 -13.82 12.13 25.98
N ALA A 75 -12.54 12.25 26.38
CA ALA A 75 -11.51 11.27 26.06
C ALA A 75 -11.86 9.86 26.56
N ALA A 76 -12.36 9.74 27.79
CA ALA A 76 -12.78 8.47 28.37
C ALA A 76 -13.98 7.86 27.65
N GLN A 77 -14.95 8.69 27.21
CA GLN A 77 -16.09 8.24 26.44
C GLN A 77 -15.67 7.64 25.09
N ILE A 78 -14.80 8.33 24.34
CA ILE A 78 -14.29 7.84 23.05
C ILE A 78 -13.50 6.54 23.24
N ALA A 79 -12.63 6.48 24.25
CA ALA A 79 -11.86 5.28 24.57
C ALA A 79 -12.75 4.07 24.92
N ALA A 80 -13.84 4.30 25.68
CA ALA A 80 -14.81 3.26 26.01
C ALA A 80 -15.55 2.75 24.76
N SER A 81 -15.94 3.65 23.86
CA SER A 81 -16.56 3.30 22.58
C SER A 81 -15.61 2.50 21.67
N GLY A 82 -14.35 2.93 21.54
CA GLY A 82 -13.32 2.19 20.79
C GLY A 82 -13.08 0.79 21.34
N LYS A 83 -13.07 0.64 22.67
CA LYS A 83 -12.99 -0.66 23.32
C LYS A 83 -14.21 -1.53 23.02
N ALA A 84 -15.42 -0.99 23.10
CA ALA A 84 -16.65 -1.71 22.82
C ALA A 84 -16.68 -2.24 21.37
N VAL A 85 -16.26 -1.42 20.39
CA VAL A 85 -16.10 -1.84 19.00
C VAL A 85 -15.07 -2.98 18.90
N THR A 86 -13.91 -2.82 19.53
CA THR A 86 -12.83 -3.82 19.44
C THR A 86 -13.22 -5.15 20.07
N CYS A 87 -13.86 -5.14 21.23
CA CYS A 87 -14.34 -6.36 21.89
C CYS A 87 -15.49 -7.04 21.14
N SER A 88 -16.38 -6.29 20.49
CA SER A 88 -17.49 -6.87 19.73
C SER A 88 -17.06 -7.38 18.36
N GLN A 89 -16.18 -6.65 17.67
CA GLN A 89 -15.78 -6.95 16.31
C GLN A 89 -14.52 -7.80 16.23
N PHE A 90 -13.57 -7.67 17.15
CA PHE A 90 -12.23 -8.28 17.03
C PHE A 90 -11.86 -9.21 18.20
N ASP A 91 -12.84 -9.80 18.88
CA ASP A 91 -12.56 -10.84 19.87
C ASP A 91 -11.84 -12.04 19.24
N LEU A 92 -10.70 -12.42 19.81
CA LEU A 92 -9.84 -13.48 19.27
C LEU A 92 -10.55 -14.83 19.15
N LYS A 93 -11.43 -15.18 20.11
CA LYS A 93 -12.14 -16.45 20.06
C LYS A 93 -13.16 -16.44 18.94
N ALA A 94 -13.93 -15.36 18.81
CA ALA A 94 -14.90 -15.18 17.72
C ALA A 94 -14.21 -15.21 16.34
N ARG A 95 -13.11 -14.44 16.18
CA ARG A 95 -12.34 -14.38 14.93
C ARG A 95 -11.74 -15.72 14.53
N ARG A 96 -11.18 -16.46 15.49
CA ARG A 96 -10.66 -17.81 15.25
C ARG A 96 -11.76 -18.77 14.79
N SER A 97 -12.93 -18.74 15.44
CA SER A 97 -14.06 -19.56 15.03
C SER A 97 -14.56 -19.21 13.62
N GLU A 98 -14.64 -17.91 13.30
CA GLU A 98 -15.01 -17.47 11.95
C GLU A 98 -14.01 -17.92 10.90
N PHE A 99 -12.71 -17.84 11.18
CA PHE A 99 -11.67 -18.35 10.28
C PHE A 99 -11.83 -19.84 9.97
N PHE A 100 -12.08 -20.69 10.97
CA PHE A 100 -12.32 -22.11 10.72
C PHE A 100 -13.64 -22.37 9.98
N ASN A 101 -14.69 -21.59 10.26
CA ASN A 101 -15.93 -21.67 9.50
C ASN A 101 -15.70 -21.36 8.01
N LEU A 102 -14.88 -20.35 7.71
CA LEU A 102 -14.49 -20.00 6.35
C LEU A 102 -13.73 -21.14 5.65
N LEU A 103 -12.77 -21.77 6.32
CA LEU A 103 -12.05 -22.94 5.78
C LEU A 103 -12.99 -24.11 5.48
N ASN A 104 -14.06 -24.25 6.26
CA ASN A 104 -15.10 -25.26 6.08
C ASN A 104 -16.18 -24.86 5.05
N GLY A 105 -15.97 -23.78 4.29
CA GLY A 105 -16.88 -23.35 3.21
C GLY A 105 -18.07 -22.51 3.67
N SER A 106 -18.10 -22.07 4.93
CA SER A 106 -19.10 -21.08 5.38
C SER A 106 -18.78 -19.70 4.81
N THR A 107 -19.78 -18.83 4.73
CA THR A 107 -19.59 -17.44 4.27
C THR A 107 -19.16 -16.54 5.42
N SER A 108 -18.29 -15.57 5.12
CA SER A 108 -17.81 -14.55 6.07
C SER A 108 -18.95 -13.65 6.54
N THR A 109 -18.79 -13.04 7.72
CA THR A 109 -19.63 -11.90 8.14
C THR A 109 -19.55 -10.75 7.13
N ASN A 110 -20.64 -9.99 7.00
CA ASN A 110 -20.77 -8.91 6.01
C ASN A 110 -19.68 -7.83 6.14
N ALA A 111 -19.19 -7.55 7.35
CA ALA A 111 -18.22 -6.48 7.60
C ALA A 111 -16.85 -6.71 6.93
N PHE A 112 -16.54 -7.94 6.49
CA PHE A 112 -15.30 -8.29 5.79
C PHE A 112 -15.54 -8.67 4.33
N LYS A 113 -16.78 -8.50 3.82
CA LYS A 113 -17.08 -8.74 2.41
C LYS A 113 -16.56 -7.58 1.58
N LEU A 114 -15.63 -7.87 0.69
CA LEU A 114 -15.10 -6.92 -0.30
C LEU A 114 -16.05 -6.73 -1.50
N SER A 115 -17.34 -7.09 -1.36
CA SER A 115 -18.32 -6.96 -2.44
C SER A 115 -18.58 -5.51 -2.82
N ASP A 116 -18.39 -4.59 -1.88
CA ASP A 116 -18.62 -3.16 -2.07
C ASP A 116 -17.33 -2.41 -2.41
N GLU A 117 -16.18 -3.12 -2.45
CA GLU A 117 -14.88 -2.58 -2.80
C GLU A 117 -14.69 -2.60 -4.34
N PRO A 118 -14.70 -1.45 -5.03
CA PRO A 118 -14.62 -1.41 -6.49
C PRO A 118 -13.35 -2.07 -7.05
N ARG A 119 -12.23 -2.03 -6.32
CA ARG A 119 -10.99 -2.70 -6.73
C ARG A 119 -11.07 -4.23 -6.67
N CYS A 120 -11.99 -4.77 -5.88
CA CYS A 120 -12.24 -6.20 -5.70
C CYS A 120 -13.38 -6.74 -6.57
N GLN A 121 -14.27 -5.88 -7.07
CA GLN A 121 -15.33 -6.24 -8.01
C GLN A 121 -14.80 -6.66 -9.38
N ILE A 122 -13.54 -6.36 -9.68
CA ILE A 122 -12.84 -6.76 -10.91
C ILE A 122 -12.42 -8.24 -10.77
N ARG A 123 -13.41 -9.14 -10.73
CA ARG A 123 -13.19 -10.60 -10.64
C ARG A 123 -12.82 -11.18 -12.00
N SER A 124 -11.53 -11.44 -12.18
CA SER A 124 -10.94 -12.79 -12.35
C SER A 124 -11.87 -13.92 -12.81
N SER A 125 -12.06 -14.08 -14.12
CA SER A 125 -12.48 -15.36 -14.69
C SER A 125 -11.58 -15.85 -15.84
N SER A 126 -10.63 -15.03 -16.33
CA SER A 126 -9.58 -15.48 -17.26
C SER A 126 -8.22 -15.69 -16.55
N PRO A 127 -7.38 -16.63 -17.02
CA PRO A 127 -6.00 -16.79 -16.55
C PRO A 127 -5.15 -15.52 -16.69
N GLU A 128 -5.44 -14.68 -17.69
CA GLU A 128 -4.80 -13.37 -17.91
C GLU A 128 -5.02 -12.44 -16.71
N ASN A 129 -6.17 -12.55 -16.02
CA ASN A 129 -6.50 -11.72 -14.86
C ASN A 129 -5.73 -12.12 -13.58
N LYS A 130 -5.34 -13.39 -13.41
CA LYS A 130 -4.52 -13.80 -12.25
C LYS A 130 -3.11 -13.19 -12.30
N ASN A 131 -2.51 -13.20 -13.50
CA ASN A 131 -1.21 -12.57 -13.72
C ASN A 131 -1.29 -11.04 -13.57
N ALA A 132 -2.39 -10.43 -13.98
CA ALA A 132 -2.63 -9.00 -13.77
C ALA A 132 -2.66 -8.64 -12.28
N THR A 133 -3.37 -9.41 -11.42
CA THR A 133 -3.38 -9.15 -9.97
C THR A 133 -2.00 -9.26 -9.34
N LEU A 134 -1.23 -10.30 -9.68
CA LEU A 134 0.14 -10.45 -9.17
C LEU A 134 1.03 -9.27 -9.58
N ARG A 135 0.90 -8.77 -10.82
CA ARG A 135 1.62 -7.58 -11.29
C ARG A 135 1.23 -6.31 -10.51
N ARG A 136 -0.04 -6.17 -10.11
CA ARG A 136 -0.51 -5.03 -9.27
C ARG A 136 0.15 -5.06 -7.92
N ILE A 137 0.14 -6.23 -7.28
CA ILE A 137 0.80 -6.45 -5.99
C ILE A 137 2.28 -6.10 -6.10
N GLN A 138 2.97 -6.59 -7.14
CA GLN A 138 4.39 -6.29 -7.36
C GLN A 138 4.67 -4.80 -7.51
N ILE A 139 3.87 -4.06 -8.30
CA ILE A 139 4.03 -2.60 -8.40
C ILE A 139 3.81 -1.93 -7.05
N TYR A 140 2.76 -2.32 -6.34
CA TYR A 140 2.45 -1.73 -5.03
C TYR A 140 3.60 -1.95 -4.04
N GLU A 141 4.16 -3.16 -3.99
CA GLU A 141 5.35 -3.50 -3.18
C GLU A 141 6.57 -2.67 -3.59
N ILE A 142 6.82 -2.49 -4.89
CA ILE A 142 7.91 -1.64 -5.40
C ILE A 142 7.76 -0.21 -4.88
N ILE A 143 6.57 0.38 -4.98
CA ILE A 143 6.32 1.74 -4.49
C ILE A 143 6.45 1.81 -2.96
N GLN A 144 5.98 0.80 -2.23
CA GLN A 144 6.17 0.73 -0.77
C GLN A 144 7.65 0.64 -0.37
N GLU A 145 8.46 -0.08 -1.13
CA GLU A 145 9.90 -0.17 -0.89
C GLU A 145 10.58 1.18 -1.16
N ILE A 146 10.19 1.89 -2.23
CA ILE A 146 10.65 3.26 -2.49
C ILE A 146 10.31 4.18 -1.31
N HIS A 147 9.10 4.06 -0.74
CA HIS A 147 8.66 4.83 0.43
C HIS A 147 9.55 4.67 1.67
N ARG A 148 10.39 3.62 1.76
CA ARG A 148 11.34 3.46 2.87
C ARG A 148 12.48 4.48 2.81
N THR A 149 12.74 5.03 1.64
CA THR A 149 13.91 5.87 1.35
C THR A 149 13.52 7.25 0.84
N CYS A 150 12.33 7.37 0.24
CA CYS A 150 11.73 8.62 -0.16
C CYS A 150 10.38 8.76 0.54
N GLU A 151 10.25 9.71 1.46
CA GLU A 151 9.00 9.89 2.21
C GLU A 151 7.83 10.20 1.28
N ASN A 152 8.06 11.08 0.30
CA ASN A 152 7.02 11.54 -0.63
C ASN A 152 7.40 11.38 -2.11
N PRO A 153 7.33 10.15 -2.67
CA PRO A 153 7.77 9.88 -4.03
C PRO A 153 6.82 10.45 -5.09
N ASN A 154 7.39 10.80 -6.23
CA ASN A 154 6.70 11.23 -7.45
C ASN A 154 6.71 10.11 -8.49
N VAL A 155 5.54 9.67 -8.92
CA VAL A 155 5.36 8.52 -9.82
C VAL A 155 4.75 8.95 -11.16
N VAL A 156 5.17 8.37 -12.27
CA VAL A 156 4.51 8.58 -13.57
C VAL A 156 3.99 7.26 -14.10
N LEU A 157 2.77 7.26 -14.63
CA LEU A 157 2.17 6.16 -15.37
C LEU A 157 2.01 6.54 -16.84
N THR A 158 2.53 5.69 -17.72
CA THR A 158 2.35 5.87 -19.16
C THR A 158 0.98 5.38 -19.63
N SER A 159 0.57 5.80 -20.83
CA SER A 159 -0.80 5.67 -21.31
C SER A 159 -1.30 4.22 -21.40
N GLN A 160 -0.40 3.24 -21.57
CA GLN A 160 -0.75 1.82 -21.67
C GLN A 160 -0.67 1.05 -20.36
N VAL A 161 -0.26 1.68 -19.25
CA VAL A 161 -0.38 1.04 -17.93
C VAL A 161 -1.88 0.83 -17.61
N SER A 162 -2.19 -0.22 -16.85
CA SER A 162 -3.57 -0.44 -16.45
C SER A 162 -4.04 0.69 -15.52
N PRO A 163 -5.22 1.31 -15.75
CA PRO A 163 -5.79 2.30 -14.85
C PRO A 163 -5.95 1.79 -13.40
N PHE A 164 -6.03 0.47 -13.21
CA PHE A 164 -6.11 -0.13 -11.87
C PHE A 164 -4.83 0.03 -11.06
N VAL A 165 -3.67 0.16 -11.69
CA VAL A 165 -2.43 0.47 -10.99
C VAL A 165 -2.53 1.85 -10.34
N ALA A 166 -3.06 2.83 -11.06
CA ALA A 166 -3.31 4.16 -10.49
C ALA A 166 -4.34 4.13 -9.35
N THR A 167 -5.38 3.28 -9.43
CA THR A 167 -6.33 3.11 -8.30
C THR A 167 -5.72 2.44 -7.07
N ASP A 168 -4.70 1.61 -7.25
CA ASP A 168 -4.03 0.96 -6.11
C ASP A 168 -3.10 1.96 -5.40
N LEU A 169 -2.35 2.74 -6.18
CA LEU A 169 -1.42 3.73 -5.65
C LEU A 169 -2.12 4.95 -5.02
N ALA A 170 -3.37 5.20 -5.40
CA ALA A 170 -4.22 6.23 -4.81
C ALA A 170 -4.41 6.12 -3.29
N ASP A 171 -4.21 4.93 -2.70
CA ASP A 171 -4.31 4.72 -1.25
C ASP A 171 -3.07 5.10 -0.46
N LEU A 172 -1.98 5.43 -1.12
CA LEU A 172 -0.73 5.78 -0.47
C LEU A 172 -0.75 7.28 -0.11
N PRO A 173 -1.01 7.64 1.16
CA PRO A 173 -1.28 9.04 1.54
C PRO A 173 -0.07 9.96 1.38
N ARG A 174 1.13 9.39 1.37
CA ARG A 174 2.39 10.12 1.21
C ARG A 174 2.88 10.13 -0.24
N LEU A 175 2.10 9.64 -1.19
CA LEU A 175 2.46 9.74 -2.60
C LEU A 175 2.17 11.18 -3.09
N ASN A 176 3.23 11.98 -3.24
CA ASN A 176 3.13 13.43 -3.50
C ASN A 176 2.33 13.71 -4.78
N GLN A 177 2.74 13.07 -5.88
CA GLN A 177 2.21 13.32 -7.21
C GLN A 177 2.29 12.04 -8.01
N PHE A 178 1.20 11.69 -8.69
CA PHE A 178 1.32 10.72 -9.77
C PHE A 178 0.66 11.22 -11.05
N TYR A 179 1.36 11.00 -12.17
CA TYR A 179 0.98 11.57 -13.44
C TYR A 179 0.51 10.50 -14.42
N ALA A 180 -0.51 10.81 -15.21
CA ALA A 180 -0.87 10.02 -16.38
C ALA A 180 -0.52 10.79 -17.66
N THR A 181 0.16 10.12 -18.58
CA THR A 181 0.43 10.69 -19.92
C THR A 181 -0.83 10.82 -20.79
N ASP A 182 -1.91 10.10 -20.46
CA ASP A 182 -3.25 10.24 -21.04
C ASP A 182 -4.31 10.26 -19.93
N ALA A 183 -4.44 11.40 -19.24
CA ALA A 183 -5.38 11.54 -18.13
C ALA A 183 -6.86 11.42 -18.54
N ALA A 184 -7.21 11.50 -19.83
CA ALA A 184 -8.60 11.35 -20.26
C ALA A 184 -9.05 9.89 -20.16
N ARG A 185 -8.26 8.96 -20.71
CA ARG A 185 -8.49 7.50 -20.58
C ARG A 185 -8.55 7.06 -19.12
N TYR A 186 -7.62 7.56 -18.31
CA TYR A 186 -7.54 7.25 -16.89
C TYR A 186 -8.68 7.93 -16.12
N GLY A 187 -8.98 9.18 -16.44
CA GLY A 187 -10.06 9.97 -15.85
C GLY A 187 -11.40 9.25 -15.96
N GLU A 188 -11.83 8.81 -17.14
CA GLU A 188 -13.15 8.16 -17.29
C GLU A 188 -13.30 6.89 -16.43
N MET A 189 -12.24 6.08 -16.31
CA MET A 189 -12.26 4.82 -15.56
C MET A 189 -12.02 5.00 -14.06
N ILE A 190 -11.18 5.97 -13.68
CA ILE A 190 -10.72 6.18 -12.31
C ILE A 190 -11.57 7.22 -11.60
N HIS A 191 -12.18 8.19 -12.30
CA HIS A 191 -12.93 9.30 -11.70
C HIS A 191 -14.04 8.85 -10.73
N PRO A 192 -14.84 7.80 -11.00
CA PRO A 192 -15.81 7.32 -10.01
C PRO A 192 -15.17 6.77 -8.73
N ILE A 193 -13.97 6.21 -8.84
CA ILE A 193 -13.17 5.69 -7.74
C ILE A 193 -12.49 6.88 -7.06
N ALA A 194 -11.60 7.62 -7.74
CA ALA A 194 -10.87 8.79 -7.26
C ALA A 194 -11.75 9.85 -6.58
N THR A 195 -12.95 10.14 -7.11
CA THR A 195 -13.91 11.06 -6.47
C THR A 195 -14.42 10.51 -5.12
N ARG A 196 -14.63 9.19 -5.00
CA ARG A 196 -14.93 8.56 -3.70
C ARG A 196 -13.70 8.49 -2.79
N MET A 197 -12.50 8.37 -3.37
CA MET A 197 -11.23 8.29 -2.63
C MET A 197 -10.67 9.64 -2.19
N LYS A 198 -11.24 10.76 -2.66
CA LYS A 198 -10.62 12.09 -2.57
C LYS A 198 -9.17 12.09 -3.08
N VAL A 199 -8.92 11.37 -4.17
CA VAL A 199 -7.60 11.35 -4.80
C VAL A 199 -7.42 12.66 -5.55
N GLU A 200 -6.72 13.59 -4.93
CA GLU A 200 -6.43 14.92 -5.46
C GLU A 200 -5.11 14.95 -6.26
N ASN A 201 -4.28 13.91 -6.12
CA ASN A 201 -2.88 13.91 -6.61
C ASN A 201 -2.69 13.32 -8.03
N LEU A 202 -3.75 13.02 -8.78
CA LEU A 202 -3.64 12.58 -10.18
C LEU A 202 -3.62 13.79 -11.11
N SER A 203 -2.48 14.03 -11.76
CA SER A 203 -2.31 15.12 -12.73
C SER A 203 -2.01 14.62 -14.14
N ARG A 204 -2.41 15.38 -15.16
CA ARG A 204 -2.01 15.12 -16.54
C ARG A 204 -0.60 15.64 -16.77
N ILE A 205 0.25 14.83 -17.38
CA ILE A 205 1.52 15.31 -17.94
C ILE A 205 1.59 15.01 -19.43
N GLU A 206 1.94 16.01 -20.22
CA GLU A 206 2.25 15.71 -21.62
C GLU A 206 3.58 14.93 -21.70
N PRO A 207 3.70 13.91 -22.58
CA PRO A 207 4.91 13.10 -22.68
C PRO A 207 6.20 13.92 -22.84
N TYR A 208 6.15 15.03 -23.59
CA TYR A 208 7.32 15.89 -23.82
C TYR A 208 7.74 16.74 -22.59
N LEU A 209 6.93 16.76 -21.53
CA LEU A 209 7.24 17.47 -20.27
C LEU A 209 7.86 16.55 -19.21
N LEU A 210 7.98 15.25 -19.48
CA LEU A 210 8.48 14.27 -18.51
C LEU A 210 9.92 14.58 -18.06
N GLU A 211 10.79 15.05 -18.96
CA GLU A 211 12.18 15.42 -18.63
C GLU A 211 12.28 16.61 -17.66
N LYS A 212 11.24 17.44 -17.57
CA LYS A 212 11.23 18.67 -16.75
C LYS A 212 10.68 18.43 -15.34
N GLN A 213 10.25 17.22 -15.03
CA GLN A 213 9.68 16.86 -13.73
C GLN A 213 10.68 16.08 -12.88
N ALA A 214 10.65 16.34 -11.57
CA ALA A 214 11.33 15.50 -10.59
C ALA A 214 10.55 14.19 -10.42
N ILE A 215 10.90 13.16 -11.19
CA ILE A 215 10.24 11.85 -11.18
C ILE A 215 11.14 10.85 -10.47
N ASP A 216 10.61 10.20 -9.44
CA ASP A 216 11.30 9.14 -8.71
C ASP A 216 11.09 7.78 -9.38
N THR A 217 9.93 7.54 -9.97
CA THR A 217 9.62 6.26 -10.63
C THR A 217 8.73 6.43 -11.84
N LEU A 218 9.17 5.88 -12.97
CA LEU A 218 8.36 5.72 -14.17
C LEU A 218 7.77 4.30 -14.23
N ILE A 219 6.46 4.18 -14.23
CA ILE A 219 5.73 2.94 -14.47
C ILE A 219 5.27 2.94 -15.93
N THR A 220 5.69 1.93 -16.68
CA THR A 220 5.41 1.85 -18.11
C THR A 220 5.20 0.42 -18.61
N THR A 221 4.93 0.26 -19.90
CA THR A 221 4.85 -1.04 -20.58
C THR A 221 6.11 -1.30 -21.40
N GLN A 222 6.38 -2.56 -21.74
CA GLN A 222 7.50 -2.92 -22.63
C GLN A 222 7.43 -2.18 -23.96
N LYS A 223 6.22 -2.06 -24.50
CA LYS A 223 5.95 -1.37 -25.76
C LYS A 223 6.33 0.11 -25.68
N GLU A 224 5.82 0.83 -24.69
CA GLU A 224 6.08 2.27 -24.54
C GLU A 224 7.52 2.55 -24.12
N LEU A 225 8.13 1.68 -23.30
CA LEU A 225 9.50 1.85 -22.84
C LEU A 225 10.48 1.98 -24.00
N THR A 226 10.31 1.23 -25.09
CA THR A 226 11.22 1.26 -26.24
C THR A 226 11.26 2.65 -26.90
N ASP A 227 10.10 3.30 -27.00
CA ASP A 227 9.98 4.65 -27.58
C ASP A 227 10.49 5.74 -26.62
N LEU A 228 10.35 5.47 -25.33
CA LEU A 228 10.62 6.41 -24.25
C LEU A 228 12.08 6.41 -23.79
N LEU A 229 12.76 5.28 -23.87
CA LEU A 229 14.11 5.09 -23.32
C LEU A 229 15.16 6.09 -23.85
N PRO A 230 15.19 6.48 -25.14
CA PRO A 230 16.10 7.51 -25.64
C PRO A 230 15.93 8.88 -24.96
N THR A 231 14.72 9.16 -24.48
CA THR A 231 14.34 10.40 -23.79
C THR A 231 14.77 10.39 -22.31
N PHE A 232 14.97 9.20 -21.71
CA PHE A 232 15.08 9.02 -20.26
C PHE A 232 16.46 8.61 -19.73
N GLN A 233 17.49 8.61 -20.56
CA GLN A 233 18.84 8.11 -20.22
C GLN A 233 19.52 8.79 -19.02
N SER A 234 19.00 9.89 -18.45
CA SER A 234 19.65 10.61 -17.35
C SER A 234 18.74 11.18 -16.25
N ALA A 235 17.41 11.12 -16.40
CA ALA A 235 16.49 11.90 -15.57
C ALA A 235 15.80 11.12 -14.43
N HIS A 236 15.77 9.78 -14.49
CA HIS A 236 14.88 8.98 -13.61
C HIS A 236 15.63 7.84 -12.90
N PRO A 237 15.53 7.72 -11.56
CA PRO A 237 16.29 6.73 -10.82
C PRO A 237 15.71 5.31 -10.94
N ASN A 238 14.39 5.18 -11.17
CA ASN A 238 13.67 3.90 -11.20
C ASN A 238 12.68 3.81 -12.38
N ILE A 239 12.68 2.66 -13.07
CA ILE A 239 11.73 2.32 -14.13
C ILE A 239 11.09 0.97 -13.80
N CYS A 240 9.76 0.95 -13.69
CA CYS A 240 8.98 -0.26 -13.49
C CYS A 240 8.19 -0.61 -14.77
N VAL A 241 8.45 -1.79 -15.31
CA VAL A 241 7.77 -2.33 -16.49
C VAL A 241 6.63 -3.24 -16.04
N TRP A 242 5.42 -2.72 -16.12
CA TRP A 242 4.18 -3.34 -15.62
C TRP A 242 3.88 -4.70 -16.26
N ASP A 243 4.01 -4.81 -17.58
CA ASP A 243 3.72 -6.01 -18.36
C ASP A 243 4.96 -6.88 -18.56
N TYR A 244 5.96 -6.75 -17.68
CA TYR A 244 7.20 -7.49 -17.82
C TYR A 244 7.00 -9.02 -17.85
N HIS A 245 7.82 -9.68 -18.66
CA HIS A 245 7.91 -11.13 -18.79
C HIS A 245 9.33 -11.57 -18.43
N LYS A 246 9.47 -12.48 -17.46
CA LYS A 246 10.77 -12.94 -16.90
C LYS A 246 11.79 -13.41 -17.94
N ASN A 247 11.34 -13.86 -19.12
CA ASN A 247 12.19 -14.38 -20.18
C ASN A 247 12.58 -13.33 -21.24
N ASN A 248 12.25 -12.05 -21.05
CA ASN A 248 12.58 -11.00 -22.01
C ASN A 248 14.04 -10.53 -21.84
N GLN A 249 15.00 -11.36 -22.27
CA GLN A 249 16.43 -11.07 -22.19
C GLN A 249 16.82 -9.83 -23.00
N ILE A 250 16.14 -9.60 -24.15
CA ILE A 250 16.36 -8.43 -25.00
C ILE A 250 16.13 -7.14 -24.22
N LEU A 251 15.03 -7.07 -23.47
CA LEU A 251 14.72 -5.91 -22.63
C LEU A 251 15.76 -5.72 -21.51
N VAL A 252 16.21 -6.80 -20.88
CA VAL A 252 17.23 -6.73 -19.84
C VAL A 252 18.56 -6.19 -20.38
N GLU A 253 18.98 -6.65 -21.56
CA GLU A 253 20.19 -6.16 -22.23
C GLU A 253 20.06 -4.70 -22.64
N MET A 254 18.93 -4.32 -23.26
CA MET A 254 18.63 -2.94 -23.61
C MET A 254 18.71 -2.02 -22.39
N MET A 255 18.11 -2.40 -21.25
CA MET A 255 18.15 -1.60 -20.03
C MET A 255 19.56 -1.49 -19.44
N LYS A 256 20.38 -2.55 -19.53
CA LYS A 256 21.78 -2.52 -19.11
C LYS A 256 22.62 -1.56 -19.93
N ASP A 257 22.42 -1.54 -21.26
CA ASP A 257 23.09 -0.59 -22.15
C ASP A 257 22.78 0.87 -21.81
N HIS A 258 21.60 1.10 -21.20
CA HIS A 258 21.14 2.41 -20.75
C HIS A 258 21.48 2.69 -19.27
N GLY A 259 22.35 1.88 -18.64
CA GLY A 259 22.86 2.13 -17.30
C GLY A 259 21.96 1.64 -16.15
N TYR A 260 20.90 0.90 -16.46
CA TYR A 260 20.00 0.31 -15.48
C TYR A 260 20.43 -1.11 -15.08
N GLN A 261 20.04 -1.52 -13.89
CA GLN A 261 20.19 -2.87 -13.36
C GLN A 261 18.82 -3.43 -13.03
N HIS A 262 18.62 -4.71 -13.37
CA HIS A 262 17.40 -5.43 -13.07
C HIS A 262 17.35 -5.77 -11.56
N SER A 263 16.25 -5.46 -10.90
CA SER A 263 16.07 -5.64 -9.45
C SER A 263 15.54 -7.04 -9.14
N SER A 264 16.45 -7.95 -8.75
CA SER A 264 16.20 -9.30 -8.18
C SER A 264 15.16 -10.20 -8.87
N GLU A 265 15.03 -11.46 -8.43
CA GLU A 265 14.06 -12.41 -9.00
C GLU A 265 12.60 -12.13 -8.58
N ASP A 266 12.42 -11.39 -7.49
CA ASP A 266 11.12 -11.16 -6.84
C ASP A 266 10.37 -9.95 -7.41
N SER A 267 11.10 -8.97 -7.97
CA SER A 267 10.54 -7.77 -8.60
C SER A 267 10.90 -7.69 -10.09
N PRO A 268 10.49 -8.67 -10.91
CA PRO A 268 11.02 -8.84 -12.26
C PRO A 268 10.73 -7.65 -13.20
N GLY A 269 9.76 -6.79 -12.89
CA GLY A 269 9.49 -5.59 -13.68
C GLY A 269 10.37 -4.37 -13.34
N LEU A 270 11.14 -4.38 -12.25
CA LEU A 270 11.84 -3.19 -11.76
C LEU A 270 13.27 -3.10 -12.30
N PHE A 271 13.61 -1.94 -12.83
CA PHE A 271 14.94 -1.54 -13.29
C PHE A 271 15.37 -0.26 -12.57
N VAL A 272 16.57 -0.28 -12.01
CA VAL A 272 17.10 0.82 -11.17
C VAL A 272 18.44 1.31 -11.70
N THR A 273 18.74 2.59 -11.58
CA THR A 273 20.05 3.12 -12.00
C THR A 273 21.19 2.62 -11.10
N ARG A 274 22.41 2.49 -11.67
CA ARG A 274 23.62 2.08 -10.91
C ARG A 274 23.99 2.99 -9.72
N ALA A 275 23.55 4.25 -9.70
CA ALA A 275 23.79 5.16 -8.60
C ALA A 275 22.94 4.80 -7.38
N TRP A 276 21.70 4.36 -7.61
CA TRP A 276 20.78 3.90 -6.57
C TRP A 276 21.23 2.55 -5.99
N SER A 277 21.75 1.64 -6.81
CA SER A 277 22.22 0.32 -6.36
C SER A 277 23.47 0.35 -5.46
N LYS A 278 24.26 1.43 -5.49
CA LYS A 278 25.43 1.61 -4.61
C LYS A 278 25.14 2.37 -3.32
N SER A 279 23.98 3.02 -3.22
CA SER A 279 23.54 3.58 -1.96
C SER A 279 23.23 2.44 -0.99
N SER A 280 23.48 2.61 0.31
CA SER A 280 23.06 1.69 1.39
C SER A 280 21.54 1.50 1.49
N HIS A 281 20.80 1.98 0.48
CA HIS A 281 19.35 2.05 0.36
C HIS A 281 18.83 1.07 -0.71
N HIS A 282 19.70 0.23 -1.28
CA HIS A 282 19.28 -0.88 -2.14
C HIS A 282 18.40 -1.84 -1.32
N PRO A 283 17.26 -2.33 -1.84
CA PRO A 283 16.58 -3.48 -1.28
C PRO A 283 17.57 -4.64 -1.27
N SER A 284 18.16 -4.91 -0.10
CA SER A 284 18.95 -6.11 0.11
C SER A 284 18.03 -7.27 -0.20
N THR A 285 18.41 -8.05 -1.22
CA THR A 285 17.95 -9.41 -1.50
C THR A 285 16.90 -9.90 -0.50
N ILE A 286 15.65 -10.02 -0.95
CA ILE A 286 14.69 -10.91 -0.32
C ILE A 286 15.35 -12.29 -0.38
N LYS A 287 16.09 -12.65 0.68
CA LYS A 287 16.50 -14.03 0.88
C LYS A 287 15.19 -14.78 0.99
N SER A 288 14.97 -15.66 0.03
CA SER A 288 13.95 -16.69 0.00
C SER A 288 13.70 -17.23 1.41
N LYS A 289 12.62 -16.78 2.06
CA LYS A 289 12.09 -17.40 3.31
C LYS A 289 11.49 -18.79 3.07
N THR A 290 11.79 -19.42 1.93
CA THR A 290 11.43 -20.80 1.60
C THR A 290 12.40 -21.83 2.18
N GLU A 291 13.56 -21.45 2.72
CA GLU A 291 14.49 -22.40 3.34
C GLU A 291 14.19 -22.74 4.81
N ASP A 292 13.38 -21.93 5.53
CA ASP A 292 13.06 -22.15 6.95
C ASP A 292 11.77 -22.98 7.21
N MET A 293 11.10 -23.46 6.16
CA MET A 293 9.97 -24.41 6.31
C MET A 293 10.41 -25.88 6.21
N ALA A 294 11.64 -26.16 5.77
CA ALA A 294 12.21 -27.51 5.75
C ALA A 294 12.81 -27.94 7.10
N SER A 295 13.16 -26.98 7.97
CA SER A 295 13.70 -27.22 9.31
C SER A 295 12.61 -27.49 10.38
N LEU A 296 11.33 -27.25 10.08
CA LEU A 296 10.20 -27.52 10.97
C LEU A 296 9.50 -28.87 10.73
N GLN A 297 9.86 -29.61 9.67
CA GLN A 297 9.38 -30.98 9.43
C GLN A 297 10.20 -32.07 10.16
N GLY A 298 11.34 -31.71 10.77
CA GLY A 298 12.21 -32.65 11.50
C GLY A 298 11.92 -32.83 13.00
N LEU A 299 10.95 -32.10 13.57
CA LEU A 299 10.71 -32.06 15.03
C LEU A 299 9.36 -32.67 15.48
N LEU A 300 8.66 -33.40 14.61
CA LEU A 300 7.40 -34.10 14.93
C LEU A 300 7.49 -35.64 14.86
N HIS A 301 8.70 -36.21 14.84
CA HIS A 301 8.91 -37.66 14.99
C HIS A 301 9.98 -37.96 16.04
N THR A 302 9.62 -37.84 17.31
CA THR A 302 10.07 -38.71 18.43
C THR A 302 9.22 -38.36 19.65
N GLY A 303 8.37 -39.29 20.09
CA GLY A 303 7.52 -39.06 21.27
C GLY A 303 6.22 -39.89 21.33
N CYS A 304 6.32 -41.19 21.06
CA CYS A 304 5.50 -42.24 21.67
C CYS A 304 6.45 -43.39 22.01
#